data_AF-A0A7X0X9Q5-F1
#
_entry.id   AF-A0A7X0X9Q5-F1
#
_cell.length_a   1.000
_cell.length_b   1.000
_cell.length_c   1.000
_cell.angle_alpha   90.00
_cell.angle_beta   90.00
_cell.angle_gamma   90.00
#
_symmetry.space_group_name_H-M   'P 1'
#
loop_
_entity.id
_entity.type
_entity.pdbx_description
1 polymer ?
#
loop_
_entity_poly.entity_id
_entity_poly.type
_entity_poly.pdbx_seq_one_letter_code
_entity_poly.pdbx_strand_id
1 'polypeptide(L)' 'MKIIGISFINSILILLVVLIHKALFRVLHFGYENLLFYWGTFLAIYFLLNLLTNKILLFKNA' A
#
# COMPACT_ATOMS: atom_id res chain seq x y z
N MET A 1 21.63 -8.77 -5.14
CA MET A 1 21.25 -7.66 -4.24
C MET A 1 19.93 -6.96 -4.62
N LYS A 2 19.53 -6.90 -5.91
CA LYS A 2 18.25 -6.28 -6.33
C LYS A 2 17.00 -6.91 -5.69
N ILE A 3 16.92 -8.24 -5.61
CA ILE A 3 15.75 -8.95 -5.02
C ILE A 3 15.56 -8.65 -3.53
N ILE A 4 16.66 -8.58 -2.77
CA ILE A 4 16.61 -8.26 -1.33
C ILE A 4 16.13 -6.82 -1.14
N GLY A 5 16.65 -5.86 -1.92
CA GLY A 5 16.21 -4.47 -1.88
C GLY A 5 14.74 -4.30 -2.23
N ILE A 6 14.26 -4.98 -3.28
CA ILE A 6 12.84 -4.95 -3.68
C ILE A 6 11.95 -5.56 -2.59
N SER A 7 12.37 -6.68 -1.99
CA SER A 7 11.62 -7.33 -0.91
C SER A 7 11.55 -6.44 0.34
N PHE A 8 12.62 -5.71 0.65
CA PHE A 8 12.66 -4.76 1.75
C PHE A 8 11.72 -3.57 1.50
N ILE A 9 11.72 -3.00 0.29
CA ILE A 9 10.80 -1.92 -0.10
C ILE A 9 9.35 -2.39 0.00
N ASN A 10 9.01 -3.59 -0.50
CA ASN A 10 7.66 -4.14 -0.37
C ASN A 10 7.25 -4.36 1.09
N SER A 11 8.18 -4.79 1.94
CA SER A 11 7.91 -4.96 3.37
C SER A 11 7.62 -3.63 4.07
N ILE A 12 8.32 -2.56 3.70
CA ILE A 12 8.01 -1.21 4.19
C ILE A 12 6.67 -0.72 3.63
N LEU A 13 6.41 -0.99 2.34
CA LEU A 13 5.20 -0.58 1.65
C LEU A 13 3.95 -1.15 2.33
N ILE A 14 3.98 -2.43 2.72
CA ILE A 14 2.83 -3.07 3.37
C ILE A 14 2.53 -2.44 4.73
N LEU A 15 3.57 -2.11 5.51
CA LEU A 15 3.41 -1.42 6.80
C LEU A 15 2.79 -0.04 6.61
N LEU A 16 3.23 0.69 5.59
CA LEU A 16 2.73 2.02 5.28
C LEU A 16 1.26 1.97 4.81
N VAL A 17 0.89 0.94 4.04
CA VAL A 17 -0.51 0.72 3.62
C VAL A 17 -1.42 0.46 4.82
N VAL A 18 -0.98 -0.36 5.79
CA VAL A 18 -1.76 -0.59 7.03
C VAL A 18 -2.00 0.72 7.78
N LEU A 19 -0.98 1.59 7.86
CA LEU A 19 -1.12 2.89 8.51
C LEU A 19 -2.11 3.81 7.78
N ILE A 20 -2.00 3.92 6.45
CA ILE A 20 -2.91 4.74 5.63
C ILE A 20 -4.34 4.20 5.72
N HIS A 21 -4.51 2.88 5.58
CA HIS A 21 -5.81 2.23 5.68
C HIS A 21 -6.49 2.53 7.01
N LYS A 22 -5.76 2.34 8.13
CA LYS A 22 -6.28 2.64 9.47
C LYS A 22 -6.63 4.11 9.64
N ALA A 23 -5.78 5.02 9.15
CA ALA A 23 -6.03 6.46 9.21
C ALA A 23 -7.27 6.85 8.40
N LEU A 24 -7.44 6.28 7.20
CA LEU A 24 -8.55 6.53 6.30
C LEU A 24 -9.88 6.05 6.91
N PHE A 25 -9.91 4.83 7.47
CA PHE A 25 -11.09 4.32 8.18
C PHE A 25 -11.46 5.18 9.38
N ARG A 26 -10.45 5.69 10.11
CA ARG A 26 -10.68 6.57 11.24
C ARG A 26 -11.21 7.94 10.84
N VAL A 27 -10.66 8.56 9.79
CA VAL A 27 -11.05 9.91 9.36
C VAL A 27 -12.41 9.90 8.68
N LEU A 28 -12.70 8.87 7.88
CA LEU A 28 -13.97 8.75 7.15
C LEU A 28 -15.06 8.04 7.95
N HIS A 29 -14.76 7.64 9.20
CA HIS A 29 -15.68 6.93 10.08
C HIS A 29 -16.30 5.69 9.40
N PHE A 30 -15.51 4.97 8.61
CA PHE A 30 -15.99 3.77 7.93
C PHE A 30 -16.19 2.62 8.92
N GLY A 31 -17.31 1.91 8.75
CA GLY A 31 -17.61 0.68 9.47
C GLY A 31 -16.70 -0.47 9.04
N TYR A 32 -16.33 -1.32 10.00
CA TYR A 32 -15.47 -2.48 9.78
C TYR A 32 -16.27 -3.75 9.43
N GLU A 33 -17.61 -3.67 9.42
CA GLU A 33 -18.52 -4.80 9.24
C GLU A 33 -18.50 -5.40 7.83
N ASN A 34 -18.21 -4.61 6.79
CA ASN A 34 -18.21 -5.11 5.42
C ASN A 34 -16.80 -5.57 5.03
N LEU A 35 -16.61 -6.90 5.03
CA LEU A 35 -15.34 -7.55 4.74
C LEU A 35 -14.80 -7.17 3.35
N LEU A 36 -15.66 -7.16 2.33
CA LEU A 36 -15.26 -6.79 0.96
C LEU A 36 -14.81 -5.34 0.89
N PHE A 37 -15.51 -4.45 1.60
CA PHE A 37 -15.14 -3.04 1.63
C PHE A 37 -13.79 -2.83 2.34
N TYR A 38 -13.61 -3.44 3.51
CA TYR A 38 -12.38 -3.36 4.31
C TYR A 38 -11.15 -3.85 3.55
N TRP A 39 -11.21 -5.07 3.00
CA TRP A 39 -10.10 -5.62 2.23
C TRP A 39 -9.94 -4.98 0.86
N GLY A 40 -11.05 -4.55 0.24
CA GLY A 40 -11.04 -3.86 -1.05
C GLY A 40 -10.31 -2.53 -0.96
N THR A 41 -10.55 -1.73 0.09
CA THR A 41 -9.79 -0.49 0.32
C THR A 41 -8.32 -0.78 0.62
N PHE A 42 -8.02 -1.82 1.40
CA PHE A 42 -6.63 -2.21 1.67
C PHE A 42 -5.88 -2.53 0.38
N LEU A 43 -6.47 -3.37 -0.47
CA LEU A 43 -5.89 -3.77 -1.74
C LEU A 43 -5.76 -2.58 -2.70
N ALA A 44 -6.76 -1.69 -2.75
CA ALA A 44 -6.73 -0.50 -3.59
C ALA A 44 -5.59 0.46 -3.20
N ILE A 45 -5.41 0.71 -1.91
CA ILE A 45 -4.33 1.54 -1.38
C ILE A 45 -2.97 0.89 -1.68
N TYR A 46 -2.83 -0.41 -1.41
CA TYR A 46 -1.60 -1.15 -1.72
C TYR A 46 -1.25 -1.07 -3.21
N PHE A 47 -2.22 -1.30 -4.10
CA PHE A 47 -2.01 -1.26 -5.53
C PHE A 47 -1.56 0.14 -6.00
N LEU A 48 -2.22 1.20 -5.53
CA LEU A 48 -1.88 2.57 -5.90
C LEU A 48 -0.46 2.93 -5.45
N LEU A 49 -0.10 2.60 -4.21
CA LEU A 49 1.24 2.85 -3.68
C LEU A 49 2.32 2.01 -4.37
N ASN A 50 2.02 0.77 -4.72
CA ASN A 50 2.94 -0.10 -5.45
C ASN A 50 3.17 0.43 -6.88
N LEU A 51 2.11 0.90 -7.55
CA LEU A 51 2.22 1.55 -8.86
C LEU A 51 3.11 2.81 -8.81
N LEU A 52 2.92 3.66 -7.80
CA LEU A 52 3.76 4.84 -7.58
C LEU A 52 5.22 4.46 -7.32
N THR A 53 5.45 3.48 -6.44
CA THR A 53 6.78 3.00 -6.07
C THR A 53 7.52 2.43 -7.29
N ASN A 54 6.84 1.62 -8.10
CA ASN A 54 7.40 1.07 -9.33
C ASN A 54 7.66 2.15 -10.37
N LYS A 55 6.77 3.15 -10.53
CA LYS A 55 7.02 4.28 -11.44
C LYS A 55 8.28 5.06 -11.05
N ILE A 56 8.47 5.34 -9.76
CA ILE A 56 9.65 6.04 -9.24
C ILE A 56 10.92 5.20 -9.42
N LEU A 57 10.85 3.89 -9.12
CA LEU A 57 11.98 2.97 -9.28
C LEU A 57 12.38 2.72 -10.74
N LEU A 58 11.40 2.62 -11.65
CA LEU A 58 11.63 2.46 -13.09
C LEU A 58 12.23 3.72 -13.71
N PHE A 59 11.75 4.91 -13.32
CA PHE A 59 12.27 6.18 -13.81
C PHE A 59 13.72 6.46 -13.35
N LYS A 60 14.13 5.89 -12.21
CA LYS A 60 15.51 6.04 -11.70
C LYS A 60 16.54 5.16 -12.43
N ASN A 61 16.09 4.16 -13.19
CA ASN A 61 16.94 3.21 -13.90
C ASN A 61 16.92 3.40 -15.44
N ALA A 62 16.27 4.46 -15.95
CA ALA A 62 16.28 4.87 -17.35
C ALA A 62 17.26 6.03 -17.56
#